data_AF-A0A3G8Y7C9-F1
#
_entry.id   AF-A0A3G8Y7C9-F1
#
_cell.length_a   1.000
_cell.length_b   1.000
_cell.length_c   1.000
_cell.angle_alpha   90.00
_cell.angle_beta   90.00
_cell.angle_gamma   90.00
#
_symmetry.space_group_name_H-M   'P 1'
#
loop_
_entity.id
_entity.type
_entity.pdbx_description
1 polymer ?
#
loop_
_entity_poly.entity_id
_entity_poly.type
_entity_poly.pdbx_seq_one_letter_code
_entity_poly.pdbx_strand_id
1 'polypeptide(L)'
;MIKTNPIIEFKQFLSLVKGLKEFKSKTGKRYKVISLDGSILSFLRETGEEWKLDLRKAHQAYLELQYFKTIDFKPYVPRRQSPALGLLLTVGLLKN
;
A
#
# COMPACT_ATOMS: atom_id res chain seq x y z
N MET A 1 -8.78 -12.60 -3.47
CA MET A 1 -7.57 -11.77 -3.68
C MET A 1 -6.37 -12.66 -3.85
N ILE A 2 -5.72 -12.56 -5.00
CA ILE A 2 -4.54 -13.33 -5.38
C ILE A 2 -3.36 -12.39 -5.67
N LYS A 3 -2.13 -12.86 -5.39
CA LYS A 3 -0.90 -12.18 -5.76
C LYS A 3 -0.70 -12.27 -7.27
N THR A 4 -0.34 -11.17 -7.91
CA THR A 4 0.01 -11.17 -9.35
C THR A 4 1.49 -11.39 -9.59
N ASN A 5 2.35 -11.01 -8.64
CA ASN A 5 3.79 -11.26 -8.66
C ASN A 5 4.30 -11.59 -7.24
N PRO A 6 4.25 -12.87 -6.82
CA PRO A 6 4.48 -13.26 -5.43
C PRO A 6 5.91 -13.07 -4.93
N ILE A 7 6.87 -12.87 -5.83
CA ILE A 7 8.31 -12.75 -5.53
C ILE A 7 8.87 -11.37 -5.91
N ILE A 8 8.01 -10.36 -6.06
CA ILE A 8 8.45 -9.01 -6.41
C ILE A 8 9.49 -8.48 -5.42
N GLU A 9 10.61 -7.98 -5.93
CA GLU A 9 11.63 -7.35 -5.09
C GLU A 9 11.20 -5.96 -4.62
N PHE A 10 11.73 -5.50 -3.48
CA PHE A 10 11.39 -4.18 -2.95
C PHE A 10 11.66 -3.04 -3.94
N LYS A 11 12.75 -3.13 -4.71
CA LYS A 11 13.09 -2.12 -5.74
C LYS A 11 12.03 -2.05 -6.85
N GLN A 12 11.52 -3.20 -7.29
CA GLN A 12 10.45 -3.28 -8.28
C GLN A 12 9.14 -2.72 -7.70
N PHE A 13 8.80 -3.09 -6.46
CA PHE A 13 7.65 -2.55 -5.76
C PHE A 13 7.71 -1.02 -5.64
N LEU A 14 8.88 -0.48 -5.24
CA LEU A 14 9.09 0.96 -5.13
C LEU A 14 8.93 1.66 -6.49
N SER A 15 9.41 1.03 -7.57
CA SER A 15 9.23 1.56 -8.92
C SER A 15 7.76 1.66 -9.34
N LEU A 16 6.92 0.72 -8.91
CA LEU A 16 5.47 0.78 -9.17
C LEU A 16 4.80 1.94 -8.43
N VAL A 17 5.27 2.27 -7.21
CA VAL A 17 4.70 3.34 -6.38
C VAL A 17 5.19 4.73 -6.81
N LYS A 18 6.41 4.85 -7.36
CA LYS A 18 7.07 6.15 -7.64
C LYS A 18 6.25 7.09 -8.54
N GLY A 19 5.47 6.57 -9.48
CA GLY A 19 4.64 7.37 -10.39
C GLY A 19 3.23 7.66 -9.88
N LEU A 20 2.87 7.19 -8.69
CA LEU A 20 1.52 7.21 -8.17
C LEU A 20 1.15 8.60 -7.66
N LYS A 21 0.11 9.22 -8.22
CA LYS A 21 -0.43 10.51 -7.76
C LYS A 21 -1.56 10.36 -6.75
N GLU A 22 -2.32 9.29 -6.88
CA GLU A 22 -3.44 8.98 -5.99
C GLU A 22 -3.70 7.47 -5.98
N PHE A 23 -4.36 7.00 -4.93
CA PHE A 23 -4.86 5.64 -4.82
C PHE A 23 -6.12 5.59 -3.97
N LYS A 24 -6.81 4.45 -3.97
CA LYS A 24 -8.04 4.27 -3.21
C LYS A 24 -7.96 3.06 -2.30
N SER A 25 -8.63 3.12 -1.15
CA SER A 25 -8.86 1.94 -0.33
C SER A 25 -9.76 0.94 -1.08
N LYS A 26 -9.80 -0.31 -0.62
CA LYS A 26 -10.76 -1.31 -1.11
C LYS A 26 -12.21 -0.82 -1.08
N THR A 27 -12.55 0.05 -0.11
CA THR A 27 -13.91 0.61 0.07
C THR A 27 -14.09 1.97 -0.61
N GLY A 28 -13.18 2.40 -1.47
CA GLY A 28 -13.31 3.63 -2.27
C GLY A 28 -12.82 4.94 -1.64
N LYS A 29 -12.29 4.93 -0.40
CA LYS A 29 -11.72 6.15 0.21
C LYS A 29 -10.49 6.59 -0.57
N ARG A 30 -10.40 7.85 -0.97
CA ARG A 30 -9.27 8.33 -1.79
C ARG A 30 -8.12 8.85 -0.93
N TYR A 31 -6.92 8.65 -1.46
CA TYR A 31 -5.67 9.12 -0.89
C TYR A 31 -4.87 9.82 -1.98
N LYS A 32 -4.45 11.05 -1.74
CA LYS A 32 -3.60 11.82 -2.64
C LYS A 32 -2.16 11.70 -2.19
N VAL A 33 -1.27 11.22 -3.05
CA VAL A 33 0.16 11.13 -2.74
C VAL A 33 0.75 12.54 -2.66
N ILE A 34 1.50 12.80 -1.60
CA ILE A 34 2.20 14.06 -1.37
C ILE A 34 3.67 13.92 -1.78
N SER A 35 4.33 12.88 -1.27
CA SER A 35 5.75 12.64 -1.49
C SER A 35 6.13 11.18 -1.26
N LEU A 36 7.26 10.79 -1.84
CA LEU A 36 7.93 9.53 -1.58
C LEU A 36 9.38 9.85 -1.23
N ASP A 37 9.74 9.67 0.04
CA ASP A 37 11.10 9.86 0.55
C ASP A 37 11.68 8.52 0.99
N GLY A 38 12.61 8.00 0.20
CA GLY A 38 13.15 6.64 0.38
C GLY A 38 12.03 5.59 0.33
N SER A 39 11.71 5.00 1.48
CA SER A 39 10.61 4.03 1.63
C SER A 39 9.34 4.61 2.27
N ILE A 40 9.34 5.88 2.64
CA ILE A 40 8.20 6.50 3.33
C ILE A 40 7.32 7.21 2.29
N LEU A 41 6.11 6.68 2.11
CA LEU A 41 5.07 7.30 1.31
C LEU A 41 4.22 8.21 2.20
N SER A 42 4.20 9.51 1.90
CA SER A 42 3.32 10.48 2.55
C SER A 42 2.12 10.77 1.66
N PHE A 43 0.91 10.77 2.23
CA PHE A 43 -0.32 10.96 1.48
C PHE A 43 -1.42 11.60 2.33
N LEU A 44 -2.28 12.38 1.68
CA LEU A 44 -3.43 13.02 2.28
C LEU A 44 -4.66 12.14 2.11
N ARG A 45 -5.40 11.90 3.19
CA ARG A 45 -6.75 11.35 3.13
C ARG A 45 -7.73 12.47 2.74
N GLU A 46 -8.83 12.16 2.06
CA GLU A 46 -9.87 13.16 1.72
C GLU A 46 -10.37 14.01 2.91
N THR A 47 -10.23 13.52 4.14
CA THR A 47 -10.55 14.26 5.37
C THR A 47 -9.52 15.33 5.75
N GLY A 48 -8.47 15.54 4.95
CA GLY A 48 -7.39 16.50 5.22
C GLY A 48 -6.29 15.98 6.16
N GLU A 49 -6.36 14.72 6.58
CA GLU A 49 -5.37 14.11 7.47
C GLU A 49 -4.18 13.57 6.67
N GLU A 50 -2.96 13.99 7.03
CA GLU A 50 -1.73 13.49 6.42
C GLU A 50 -1.25 12.22 7.12
N TRP A 51 -1.06 11.16 6.33
CA TRP A 51 -0.55 9.88 6.79
C TRP A 51 0.76 9.51 6.12
N LYS A 52 1.54 8.70 6.83
CA LYS A 52 2.77 8.10 6.35
C LYS A 52 2.65 6.58 6.37
N LEU A 53 3.18 5.93 5.35
CA LEU A 53 3.24 4.48 5.20
C LEU A 53 4.67 4.08 4.85
N ASP A 54 5.26 3.20 5.66
CA ASP A 54 6.54 2.57 5.31
C ASP A 54 6.29 1.45 4.29
N LEU A 55 6.75 1.68 3.07
CA LEU A 55 6.64 0.74 1.96
C LEU A 55 7.42 -0.55 2.21
N ARG A 56 8.47 -0.55 3.02
CA ARG A 56 9.17 -1.79 3.39
C ARG A 56 8.24 -2.71 4.17
N LYS A 57 7.45 -2.15 5.09
CA LYS A 57 6.46 -2.91 5.87
C LYS A 57 5.27 -3.35 5.03
N ALA A 58 4.80 -2.52 4.11
CA ALA A 58 3.75 -2.92 3.18
C ALA A 58 4.20 -4.05 2.24
N HIS A 59 5.45 -3.98 1.75
CA HIS A 59 6.07 -5.03 0.94
C HIS A 59 6.29 -6.32 1.72
N GLN A 60 6.79 -6.22 2.95
CA GLN A 60 6.93 -7.37 3.86
C GLN A 60 5.57 -8.06 4.08
N ALA A 61 4.52 -7.29 4.37
CA ALA A 61 3.16 -7.83 4.50
C ALA A 61 2.71 -8.53 3.21
N TYR A 62 3.01 -7.94 2.04
CA TYR A 62 2.71 -8.56 0.76
C TYR A 62 3.40 -9.92 0.60
N LEU A 63 4.67 -10.05 0.97
CA LEU A 63 5.40 -11.31 0.85
C LEU A 63 4.89 -12.38 1.83
N GLU A 64 4.70 -12.02 3.10
CA GLU A 64 4.42 -12.96 4.19
C GLU A 64 2.94 -13.38 4.27
N LEU A 65 2.00 -12.51 3.89
CA LEU A 65 0.58 -12.83 3.97
C LEU A 65 0.14 -13.81 2.88
N GLN A 66 -0.59 -14.84 3.30
CA GLN A 66 -1.30 -15.78 2.42
C GLN A 66 -2.69 -15.26 2.04
N TYR A 67 -3.36 -14.57 2.97
CA TYR A 67 -4.68 -13.98 2.80
C TYR A 67 -4.61 -12.47 2.97
N PHE A 68 -5.42 -11.75 2.20
CA PHE A 68 -5.38 -10.29 2.14
C PHE A 68 -6.70 -9.69 2.64
N LYS A 69 -6.89 -9.65 3.95
CA LYS A 69 -7.91 -8.82 4.61
C LYS A 69 -7.23 -7.62 5.26
N THR A 70 -7.97 -6.52 5.41
CA THR A 70 -7.45 -5.30 6.06
C THR A 70 -6.85 -5.61 7.44
N ILE A 71 -7.47 -6.49 8.23
CA ILE A 71 -6.97 -6.80 9.58
C ILE A 71 -5.58 -7.46 9.58
N ASP A 72 -5.23 -8.21 8.54
CA ASP A 72 -3.99 -8.98 8.44
C ASP A 72 -2.77 -8.06 8.29
N PHE A 73 -2.97 -6.81 7.85
CA PHE A 73 -1.93 -5.79 7.75
C PHE A 73 -1.57 -5.14 9.10
N LYS A 74 -2.36 -5.35 10.15
CA LYS A 74 -2.20 -4.67 11.45
C LYS A 74 -0.80 -4.86 12.07
N PRO A 75 -0.17 -6.05 12.02
CA PRO A 75 1.19 -6.25 12.56
C PRO A 75 2.28 -5.46 11.81
N TYR A 76 2.04 -5.17 10.53
CA TYR A 76 3.06 -4.54 9.67
C TYR A 76 2.89 -3.02 9.61
N VAL A 77 1.65 -2.54 9.48
CA VAL A 77 1.32 -1.14 9.20
C VAL A 77 0.16 -0.67 10.09
N PRO A 78 0.38 -0.53 11.42
CA PRO A 78 -0.67 -0.22 12.37
C PRO A 78 -1.32 1.14 12.06
N ARG A 79 -2.65 1.15 12.04
CA ARG A 79 -3.54 2.27 11.66
C ARG A 79 -3.55 2.64 10.17
N ARG A 80 -2.72 1.98 9.34
CA ARG A 80 -2.61 2.22 7.88
C ARG A 80 -2.92 0.96 7.09
N GLN A 81 -3.72 0.05 7.67
CA GLN A 81 -4.05 -1.21 7.04
C GLN A 81 -4.88 -1.04 5.77
N SER A 82 -5.92 -0.21 5.84
CA SER A 82 -6.81 0.08 4.71
C SER A 82 -6.09 0.75 3.53
N PRO A 83 -5.26 1.80 3.74
CA PRO A 83 -4.47 2.36 2.65
C PRO A 83 -3.40 1.41 2.11
N ALA A 84 -2.75 0.58 2.95
CA ALA A 84 -1.76 -0.38 2.47
C ALA A 84 -2.37 -1.42 1.52
N LEU A 85 -3.53 -1.99 1.89
CA LEU A 85 -4.27 -2.90 1.01
C LEU A 85 -4.70 -2.19 -0.29
N GLY A 86 -5.20 -0.95 -0.18
CA GLY A 86 -5.59 -0.14 -1.33
C GLY A 86 -4.44 0.16 -2.29
N LEU A 87 -3.26 0.45 -1.74
CA LEU A 87 -2.03 0.68 -2.50
C LEU A 87 -1.67 -0.56 -3.32
N LEU A 88 -1.63 -1.74 -2.71
CA LEU A 88 -1.30 -3.00 -3.38
C LEU A 88 -2.27 -3.37 -4.50
N LEU A 89 -3.57 -3.08 -4.31
CA LEU A 89 -4.57 -3.22 -5.37
C LEU A 89 -4.33 -2.23 -6.51
N THR A 90 -4.01 -0.98 -6.18
CA THR A 90 -3.81 0.10 -7.17
C THR A 90 -2.58 -0.14 -8.03
N VAL A 91 -1.48 -0.62 -7.44
CA VAL A 91 -0.27 -0.98 -8.21
C VAL A 91 -0.35 -2.36 -8.87
N GLY A 92 -1.51 -3.02 -8.81
CA GLY A 92 -1.78 -4.27 -9.50
C GLY A 92 -1.09 -5.50 -8.90
N LEU A 93 -0.61 -5.43 -7.65
CA LEU A 93 0.02 -6.56 -6.95
C LEU A 93 -1.00 -7.55 -6.38
N LEU A 94 -2.24 -7.10 -6.22
CA LEU A 94 -3.38 -7.90 -5.83
C LEU A 94 -4.51 -7.74 -6.85
N LYS A 95 -5.16 -8.86 -7.20
CA LYS A 95 -6.41 -8.90 -7.98
C LYS A 95 -7.48 -9.61 -7.17
N ASN A 96 -8.75 -9.21 -7.33
CA ASN A 96 -9.86 -9.86 -6.64
C ASN A 96 -10.02 -11.31 -7.08
#